data_AF-A0A7X3NVK1-F1
#
_entry.id   AF-A0A7X3NVK1-F1
#
_cell.length_a   1.000
_cell.length_b   1.000
_cell.length_c   1.000
_cell.angle_alpha   90.00
_cell.angle_beta   90.00
_cell.angle_gamma   90.00
#
_symmetry.space_group_name_H-M   'P 1'
#
loop_
_entity.id
_entity.type
_entity.pdbx_description
1 polymer ?
#
loop_
_entity_poly.entity_id
_entity_poly.type
_entity_poly.pdbx_seq_one_letter_code
_entity_poly.pdbx_strand_id
1 'polypeptide(L)'
;MTFRPGDCTLGDSDGIELPSVVPNLEIEIVEELPMPEADIFAGPKEDVNMDGKINILDLIVVTKYFGEPITENNQRADVNGDRVINILDLVAVANAF
;
A
#
# COMPACT_ATOMS: atom_id res chain seq x y z
N MET A 1 10.08 51.82 17.51
CA MET A 1 8.91 51.07 18.00
C MET A 1 8.80 49.84 17.12
N THR A 2 9.20 48.68 17.64
CA THR A 2 9.46 47.47 16.85
C THR A 2 8.28 46.53 17.01
N PHE A 3 7.51 46.32 15.94
CA PHE A 3 6.36 45.42 15.93
C PHE A 3 6.85 43.99 15.73
N ARG A 4 6.53 43.09 16.68
CA ARG A 4 6.77 41.65 16.55
C ARG A 4 5.58 41.03 15.83
N PRO A 5 5.76 40.33 14.70
CA PRO A 5 4.67 39.59 14.07
C PRO A 5 4.32 38.41 14.98
N GLY A 6 3.07 38.33 15.44
CA GLY A 6 2.62 37.24 16.31
C GLY A 6 1.27 37.50 16.96
N ASP A 7 0.99 38.74 17.35
CA ASP A 7 -0.24 39.09 18.08
C ASP A 7 -1.09 40.05 17.23
N CYS A 8 -1.75 39.50 16.22
CA CYS A 8 -2.71 40.25 15.40
C CYS A 8 -4.10 40.08 16.02
N THR A 9 -4.58 41.06 16.79
CA THR A 9 -5.96 41.10 17.27
C THR A 9 -6.80 41.91 16.28
N LEU A 10 -7.64 41.24 15.48
CA LEU A 10 -8.66 41.91 14.68
C LEU A 10 -9.81 42.27 15.63
N GLY A 11 -9.70 43.43 16.29
CA GLY A 11 -10.78 44.01 17.07
C GLY A 11 -11.68 44.87 16.18
N ASP A 12 -12.96 44.57 16.16
CA ASP A 12 -14.03 45.50 15.79
C ASP A 12 -14.16 46.61 16.86
N SER A 13 -14.72 47.76 16.50
CA SER A 13 -14.75 48.99 17.32
C SER A 13 -15.49 48.85 18.65
N ASP A 14 -16.15 47.73 18.87
CA ASP A 14 -17.09 47.50 19.97
C ASP A 14 -16.51 46.55 21.04
N GLY A 15 -15.23 46.14 20.90
CA GLY A 15 -14.48 45.49 21.97
C GLY A 15 -14.99 44.12 22.39
N ILE A 16 -15.70 43.40 21.51
CA ILE A 16 -16.20 42.06 21.78
C ILE A 16 -15.19 41.06 21.22
N GLU A 17 -14.34 40.54 22.10
CA GLU A 17 -13.43 39.44 21.79
C GLU A 17 -14.24 38.16 21.56
N LEU A 18 -14.43 37.76 20.30
CA LEU A 18 -14.87 36.41 19.99
C LEU A 18 -13.64 35.50 20.00
N PRO A 19 -13.49 34.59 20.99
CA PRO A 19 -12.38 33.67 20.99
C PRO A 19 -12.48 32.78 19.74
N SER A 20 -11.35 32.60 19.05
CA SER A 20 -11.17 31.52 18.08
C SER A 20 -11.28 30.20 18.83
N VAL A 21 -12.50 29.69 19.00
CA VAL A 21 -12.75 28.34 19.48
C VAL A 21 -12.36 27.40 18.35
N VAL A 22 -11.09 27.03 18.29
CA VAL A 22 -10.70 25.79 17.63
C VAL A 22 -11.22 24.67 18.55
N PRO A 23 -12.22 23.86 18.13
CA PRO A 23 -12.58 22.69 18.91
C PRO A 23 -11.33 21.81 18.99
N ASN A 24 -10.94 21.43 20.20
CA ASN A 24 -9.97 20.39 20.40
C ASN A 24 -10.60 19.10 19.85
N LEU A 25 -10.31 18.75 18.61
CA LEU A 25 -10.58 17.41 18.11
C LEU A 25 -9.64 16.49 18.90
N GLU A 26 -10.17 15.85 19.93
CA GLU A 26 -9.59 14.62 20.45
C GLU A 26 -9.73 13.60 19.33
N ILE A 27 -8.69 13.50 18.50
CA ILE A 27 -8.56 12.38 17.57
C ILE A 27 -8.24 11.20 18.47
N GLU A 28 -9.27 10.42 18.79
CA GLU A 28 -9.08 9.08 19.33
C GLU A 28 -8.29 8.31 18.28
N ILE A 29 -6.99 8.15 18.53
CA ILE A 29 -6.18 7.22 17.76
C ILE A 29 -6.74 5.87 18.17
N VAL A 30 -7.69 5.36 17.40
CA VAL A 30 -8.05 3.95 17.50
C VAL A 30 -6.76 3.25 17.17
N GLU A 31 -6.12 2.66 18.18
CA GLU A 31 -5.04 1.70 18.00
C GLU A 31 -5.66 0.60 17.14
N GLU A 32 -5.51 0.74 15.82
CA GLU A 32 -5.86 -0.28 14.87
C GLU A 32 -5.09 -1.50 15.33
N LEU A 33 -5.83 -2.47 15.87
CA LEU A 33 -5.29 -3.67 16.48
C LEU A 33 -4.17 -4.15 15.56
N PRO A 34 -2.95 -4.41 16.09
CA PRO A 34 -1.86 -4.85 15.25
C PRO A 34 -2.40 -6.03 14.44
N MET A 35 -2.45 -5.85 13.10
CA MET A 35 -2.91 -6.88 12.19
C MET A 35 -2.25 -8.18 12.67
N PRO A 36 -3.04 -9.25 12.91
CA PRO A 36 -2.52 -10.47 13.52
C PRO A 36 -1.23 -10.84 12.81
N GLU A 37 -0.18 -11.03 13.62
CA GLU A 37 1.20 -11.32 13.24
C GLU A 37 1.24 -11.98 11.87
N ALA A 38 1.61 -11.18 10.86
CA ALA A 38 1.62 -11.54 9.44
C ALA A 38 1.33 -13.02 9.22
N ASP A 39 0.04 -13.35 9.02
CA ASP A 39 -0.30 -14.61 8.40
C ASP A 39 0.66 -14.70 7.22
N ILE A 40 1.57 -15.66 7.29
CA ILE A 40 2.48 -15.95 6.19
C ILE A 40 1.53 -16.51 5.15
N PHE A 41 0.83 -15.62 4.45
CA PHE A 41 -0.10 -15.94 3.41
C PHE A 41 0.79 -16.41 2.28
N ALA A 42 1.20 -17.67 2.40
CA ALA A 42 1.57 -18.50 1.29
C ALA A 42 0.27 -18.70 0.52
N GLY A 43 -0.17 -17.63 -0.14
CA GLY A 43 -1.25 -17.66 -1.08
C GLY A 43 -0.96 -18.69 -2.17
N PRO A 44 -1.95 -18.95 -3.04
CA PRO A 44 -1.71 -19.73 -4.24
C PRO A 44 -0.42 -19.25 -4.94
N LYS A 45 0.35 -20.18 -5.50
CA LYS A 45 1.62 -19.83 -6.16
C LYS A 45 1.39 -18.89 -7.35
N GLU A 46 0.17 -18.93 -7.87
CA GLU A 46 -0.37 -18.14 -8.96
C GLU A 46 -0.65 -16.69 -8.56
N ASP A 47 -0.76 -16.38 -7.26
CA ASP A 47 -0.74 -15.01 -6.72
C ASP A 47 0.71 -14.55 -6.61
N VAL A 48 1.25 -14.12 -7.75
CA VAL A 48 2.66 -13.76 -7.96
C VAL A 48 2.97 -12.39 -7.35
N ASN A 49 1.99 -11.50 -7.25
CA ASN A 49 2.16 -10.18 -6.65
C ASN A 49 1.83 -10.11 -5.14
N MET A 50 1.32 -11.20 -4.55
CA MET A 50 0.91 -11.32 -3.14
C MET A 50 -0.20 -10.32 -2.74
N ASP A 51 -1.08 -9.96 -3.67
CA ASP A 51 -2.20 -9.05 -3.37
C ASP A 51 -3.45 -9.78 -2.84
N GLY A 52 -3.40 -11.12 -2.76
CA GLY A 52 -4.47 -11.98 -2.30
C GLY A 52 -5.53 -12.30 -3.36
N LYS A 53 -5.33 -11.90 -4.62
CA LYS A 53 -6.26 -12.15 -5.73
C LYS A 53 -5.52 -12.57 -6.99
N ILE A 54 -5.82 -13.77 -7.47
CA ILE A 54 -5.34 -14.23 -8.78
C ILE A 54 -6.08 -13.47 -9.87
N ASN A 55 -5.37 -12.57 -10.56
CA ASN A 55 -5.93 -11.74 -11.61
C ASN A 55 -4.90 -11.35 -12.69
N ILE A 56 -5.25 -10.43 -13.58
CA ILE A 56 -4.38 -10.04 -14.71
C ILE A 56 -3.04 -9.44 -14.24
N LEU A 57 -3.00 -8.86 -13.04
CA LEU A 57 -1.78 -8.30 -12.46
C LEU A 57 -0.71 -9.38 -12.24
N ASP A 58 -1.10 -10.60 -11.86
CA ASP A 58 -0.16 -11.72 -11.70
C ASP A 58 0.50 -12.11 -13.02
N LEU A 59 -0.30 -12.19 -14.10
CA LEU A 59 0.21 -12.46 -15.44
C LEU A 59 1.20 -11.37 -15.89
N ILE A 60 0.91 -10.11 -15.56
CA ILE A 60 1.81 -8.99 -15.88
C ILE A 60 3.15 -9.17 -15.16
N VAL A 61 3.16 -9.62 -13.90
CA VAL A 61 4.41 -9.88 -13.17
C VAL A 61 5.20 -11.03 -13.80
N VAL A 62 4.54 -12.12 -14.23
CA VAL A 62 5.22 -13.23 -14.93
C VAL A 62 5.80 -12.75 -16.27
N THR A 63 5.02 -12.03 -17.08
CA THR A 63 5.49 -11.51 -18.39
C THR A 63 6.68 -10.57 -18.27
N LYS A 64 6.80 -9.82 -17.16
CA LYS A 64 7.94 -8.91 -16.91
C LYS A 64 9.28 -9.65 -16.92
N TYR A 65 9.32 -10.90 -16.47
CA TYR A 65 10.54 -11.70 -16.35
C TYR A 65 10.60 -12.83 -17.41
N PHE A 66 9.79 -12.74 -18.45
CA PHE A 66 9.65 -13.79 -19.46
C PHE A 66 10.98 -14.05 -20.19
N GLY A 67 11.46 -15.29 -20.14
CA GLY A 67 12.73 -15.69 -20.76
C GLY A 67 13.98 -15.22 -20.02
N GLU A 68 13.84 -14.57 -18.86
CA GLU A 68 14.98 -14.20 -18.01
C GLU A 68 15.45 -15.39 -17.16
N PRO A 69 16.75 -15.45 -16.80
CA PRO A 69 17.22 -16.42 -15.83
C PRO A 69 16.61 -16.16 -14.45
N ILE A 70 16.39 -17.24 -13.70
CA ILE A 70 15.86 -17.14 -12.34
C ILE A 70 16.92 -16.56 -11.39
N THR A 71 16.47 -15.62 -10.59
CA THR A 71 17.17 -14.89 -9.53
C THR A 71 16.26 -14.84 -8.29
N GLU A 72 16.79 -14.42 -7.15
CA GLU A 72 16.01 -14.26 -5.91
C GLU A 72 14.82 -13.29 -6.07
N ASN A 73 14.90 -12.34 -7.01
CA ASN A 73 13.87 -11.30 -7.21
C ASN A 73 12.73 -11.72 -8.15
N ASN A 74 12.94 -12.73 -9.00
CA ASN A 74 11.95 -13.19 -9.99
C ASN A 74 11.58 -14.66 -9.82
N GLN A 75 12.03 -15.33 -8.74
CA GLN A 75 11.70 -16.72 -8.47
C GLN A 75 10.20 -17.00 -8.41
N ARG A 76 9.37 -16.01 -8.04
CA ARG A 76 7.91 -16.15 -8.02
C ARG A 76 7.29 -16.18 -9.42
N ALA A 77 8.01 -15.75 -10.45
CA ALA A 77 7.56 -15.83 -11.84
C ALA A 77 7.68 -17.25 -12.43
N ASP A 78 8.49 -18.12 -11.83
CA ASP A 78 8.53 -19.57 -12.08
C ASP A 78 7.41 -20.24 -11.25
N VAL A 79 6.19 -20.15 -11.77
CA VAL A 79 4.97 -20.57 -11.07
C VAL A 79 4.88 -22.10 -11.04
N ASN A 80 5.30 -22.75 -12.12
CA ASN A 80 5.24 -24.21 -12.25
C ASN A 80 6.45 -24.92 -11.58
N GLY A 81 7.53 -24.19 -11.26
CA GLY A 81 8.72 -24.70 -10.60
C GLY A 81 9.67 -25.48 -11.50
N ASP A 82 9.59 -25.30 -12.82
CA ASP A 82 10.41 -25.99 -13.83
C ASP A 82 11.78 -25.31 -14.06
N ARG A 83 12.03 -24.20 -13.37
CA ARG A 83 13.23 -23.36 -13.45
C ARG A 83 13.39 -22.56 -14.74
N VAL A 84 12.34 -22.40 -15.53
CA VAL A 84 12.35 -21.65 -16.79
C VAL A 84 11.11 -20.78 -16.89
N ILE A 85 11.26 -19.46 -16.74
CA ILE A 85 10.14 -18.53 -16.87
C ILE A 85 9.70 -18.44 -18.34
N ASN A 86 8.57 -19.06 -18.67
CA ASN A 86 8.07 -19.17 -20.04
C ASN A 86 6.53 -19.16 -20.12
N ILE A 87 5.97 -19.57 -21.25
CA ILE A 87 4.52 -19.57 -21.48
C ILE A 87 3.77 -20.53 -20.55
N LEU A 88 4.43 -21.58 -20.06
CA LEU A 88 3.85 -22.55 -19.13
C LEU A 88 3.52 -21.90 -17.78
N ASP A 89 4.30 -20.94 -17.31
CA ASP A 89 4.00 -20.18 -16.08
C ASP A 89 2.77 -19.30 -16.25
N LEU A 90 2.65 -18.62 -17.40
CA LEU A 90 1.46 -17.82 -17.72
C LEU A 90 0.20 -18.69 -17.79
N VAL A 91 0.31 -19.89 -18.37
CA VAL A 91 -0.79 -20.86 -18.41
C VAL A 91 -1.14 -21.36 -17.01
N ALA A 92 -0.15 -21.56 -16.13
CA ALA A 92 -0.39 -21.96 -14.75
C ALA A 92 -1.23 -20.91 -14.00
N VAL A 93 -0.89 -19.62 -14.12
CA VAL A 93 -1.69 -18.52 -13.53
C VAL A 93 -3.08 -18.45 -14.16
N ALA A 94 -3.17 -18.57 -15.49
CA ALA A 94 -4.46 -18.52 -16.20
C ALA A 94 -5.40 -19.69 -15.83
N ASN A 95 -4.86 -20.83 -15.42
CA ASN A 95 -5.67 -21.97 -14.97
C ASN A 95 -6.26 -21.77 -13.56
N ALA A 96 -5.71 -20.86 -12.77
CA ALA A 96 -6.17 -20.56 -11.41
C ALA A 96 -7.10 -19.33 -11.33
N PHE A 97 -7.43 -18.73 -12.48
CA PHE A 97 -8.30 -17.56 -12.64
C PHE A 97 -9.77 -17.82 -12.27
#